data_AF-A0A556MJ15-F1
#
_entry.id   AF-A0A556MJ15-F1
#
_cell.length_a   1.000
_cell.length_b   1.000
_cell.length_c   1.000
_cell.angle_alpha   90.00
_cell.angle_beta   90.00
_cell.angle_gamma   90.00
#
_symmetry.space_group_name_H-M   'P 1'
#
loop_
_entity.id
_entity.type
_entity.pdbx_description
1 polymer ?
#
loop_
_entity_poly.entity_id
_entity_poly.type
_entity_poly.pdbx_seq_one_letter_code
_entity_poly.pdbx_strand_id
1 'polypeptide(L)'
;MKKLIILAGFLISVSVSFSQTIDSRILKNKGKEAEKMYEYNKNSYNYLLFELDHSYEIVPKKSLSKEQRNLIKKDVYLTDADILNLGTSNFNFYDLGIKLSKSERQYVQIDKERVLVFYAIPEITKAFTTSSLNTK
;
A
#
# COMPACT_ATOMS: atom_id res chain seq x y z
N MET A 1 -64.68 -16.97 2.13
CA MET A 1 -63.69 -16.64 3.19
C MET A 1 -62.77 -17.83 3.40
N LYS A 2 -61.48 -17.69 3.09
CA LYS A 2 -60.32 -18.17 3.86
C LYS A 2 -59.08 -17.94 2.99
N LYS A 3 -58.36 -16.88 3.33
CA LYS A 3 -57.07 -16.49 2.74
C LYS A 3 -56.02 -17.51 3.21
N LEU A 4 -55.31 -18.15 2.29
CA LEU A 4 -54.07 -18.86 2.59
C LEU A 4 -52.94 -18.08 1.90
N ILE A 5 -52.34 -17.15 2.62
CA ILE A 5 -51.10 -16.51 2.22
C ILE A 5 -50.01 -17.43 2.77
N ILE A 6 -49.45 -18.29 1.91
CA ILE A 6 -48.24 -19.02 2.24
C ILE A 6 -47.11 -18.00 2.17
N LEU A 7 -46.63 -17.65 3.36
CA LEU A 7 -45.51 -16.78 3.64
C LEU A 7 -44.27 -17.34 2.94
N ALA A 8 -43.95 -16.81 1.76
CA ALA A 8 -42.68 -17.04 1.12
C ALA A 8 -41.60 -16.46 2.03
N GLY A 9 -40.88 -17.35 2.72
CA GLY A 9 -39.71 -17.04 3.52
C GLY A 9 -38.64 -16.48 2.60
N PHE A 10 -38.70 -15.16 2.38
CA PHE A 10 -37.64 -14.39 1.79
C PHE A 10 -36.49 -14.44 2.79
N LEU A 11 -35.56 -15.38 2.58
CA LEU A 11 -34.22 -15.29 3.13
C LEU A 11 -33.61 -14.05 2.48
N ILE A 12 -33.88 -12.88 3.07
CA ILE A 12 -33.04 -11.71 2.92
C ILE A 12 -31.72 -12.17 3.51
N SER A 13 -30.83 -12.68 2.65
CA SER A 13 -29.41 -12.64 2.92
C SER A 13 -29.13 -11.19 3.28
N VAL A 14 -28.95 -10.94 4.57
CA VAL A 14 -28.47 -9.66 5.07
C VAL A 14 -27.10 -9.55 4.42
N SER A 15 -27.06 -8.86 3.27
CA SER A 15 -25.83 -8.38 2.68
C SER A 15 -25.27 -7.46 3.74
N VAL A 16 -24.43 -8.03 4.59
CA VAL A 16 -23.66 -7.27 5.57
C VAL A 16 -22.94 -6.24 4.73
N SER A 17 -23.35 -4.98 4.88
CA SER A 17 -22.67 -3.85 4.26
C SER A 17 -21.29 -3.76 4.91
N PHE A 18 -20.37 -4.60 4.44
CA PHE A 18 -18.94 -4.52 4.75
C PHE A 18 -18.37 -3.37 3.94
N SER A 19 -18.73 -2.14 4.32
CA SER A 19 -18.03 -0.94 3.89
C SER A 19 -17.09 -0.49 5.00
N GLN A 20 -16.15 -1.36 5.40
CA GLN A 20 -14.83 -0.80 5.65
C GLN A 20 -14.29 -0.50 4.26
N THR A 21 -14.33 0.77 3.90
CA THR A 21 -13.87 1.24 2.59
C THR A 21 -12.42 0.84 2.45
N ILE A 22 -12.17 -0.23 1.69
CA ILE A 22 -10.83 -0.72 1.38
C ILE A 22 -10.01 0.47 0.90
N ASP A 23 -8.76 0.56 1.36
CA ASP A 23 -7.88 1.66 0.98
C ASP A 23 -7.76 1.69 -0.54
N SER A 24 -8.13 2.85 -1.11
CA SER A 24 -8.21 3.03 -2.55
C SER A 24 -6.88 2.78 -3.26
N ARG A 25 -5.74 2.99 -2.58
CA ARG A 25 -4.41 2.68 -3.11
C ARG A 25 -4.26 1.18 -3.31
N ILE A 26 -4.59 0.39 -2.30
CA ILE A 26 -4.55 -1.08 -2.40
C ILE A 26 -5.55 -1.57 -3.45
N LEU A 27 -6.78 -1.04 -3.43
CA LEU A 27 -7.83 -1.44 -4.37
C LEU A 27 -7.42 -1.15 -5.83
N LYS A 28 -6.81 0.01 -6.09
CA LYS A 28 -6.32 0.41 -7.42
C LYS A 28 -5.27 -0.55 -7.97
N ASN A 29 -4.39 -1.09 -7.12
CA ASN A 29 -3.33 -2.00 -7.57
C ASN A 29 -3.70 -3.49 -7.54
N LYS A 30 -4.63 -3.91 -6.67
CA LYS A 30 -4.94 -5.33 -6.41
C LYS A 30 -6.38 -5.74 -6.73
N GLY A 31 -7.30 -4.79 -6.89
CA GLY A 31 -8.70 -5.05 -7.24
C GLY A 31 -9.35 -6.09 -6.33
N LYS A 32 -9.93 -7.15 -6.93
CA LYS A 32 -10.59 -8.24 -6.20
C LYS A 32 -9.69 -8.99 -5.22
N GLU A 33 -8.37 -8.97 -5.40
CA GLU A 33 -7.46 -9.56 -4.41
C GLU A 33 -7.44 -8.74 -3.11
N ALA A 34 -7.56 -7.41 -3.21
CA ALA A 34 -7.64 -6.54 -2.04
C ALA A 34 -8.87 -6.89 -1.20
N GLU A 35 -10.03 -7.07 -1.85
CA GLU A 35 -11.29 -7.47 -1.21
C GLU A 35 -11.15 -8.80 -0.48
N LYS A 36 -10.60 -9.81 -1.15
CA LYS A 36 -10.38 -11.13 -0.54
C LYS A 36 -9.41 -11.08 0.64
N MET A 37 -8.31 -10.34 0.53
CA MET A 37 -7.36 -10.18 1.63
C MET A 37 -8.02 -9.46 2.80
N TYR A 38 -8.76 -8.40 2.51
CA TYR A 38 -9.45 -7.61 3.51
C TYR A 38 -10.48 -8.46 4.29
N GLU A 39 -11.24 -9.32 3.61
CA GLU A 39 -12.26 -10.18 4.23
C GLU A 39 -11.68 -11.42 4.94
N TYR A 40 -10.73 -12.12 4.31
CA TYR A 40 -10.30 -13.46 4.75
C TYR A 40 -8.85 -13.53 5.27
N ASN A 41 -8.02 -12.52 5.01
CA ASN A 41 -6.61 -12.51 5.40
C ASN A 41 -6.15 -11.11 5.83
N LYS A 42 -6.76 -10.63 6.92
CA LYS A 42 -6.59 -9.27 7.44
C LYS A 42 -5.13 -8.90 7.69
N ASN A 43 -4.31 -9.85 8.13
CA ASN A 43 -2.89 -9.58 8.37
C ASN A 43 -2.12 -9.29 7.07
N SER A 44 -2.42 -10.00 5.98
CA SER A 44 -1.86 -9.68 4.66
C SER A 44 -2.35 -8.33 4.14
N TYR A 45 -3.61 -7.99 4.38
CA TYR A 45 -4.13 -6.66 4.04
C TYR A 45 -3.42 -5.55 4.83
N ASN A 46 -3.24 -5.74 6.14
CA ASN A 46 -2.51 -4.80 7.01
C ASN A 46 -1.04 -4.65 6.58
N TYR A 47 -0.41 -5.72 6.10
CA TYR A 47 0.94 -5.65 5.55
C TYR A 47 1.00 -4.72 4.33
N LEU A 48 0.04 -4.81 3.42
CA LEU A 48 0.00 -3.95 2.23
C LEU A 48 -0.21 -2.47 2.60
N LEU A 49 -1.06 -2.18 3.60
CA LEU A 49 -1.21 -0.83 4.13
C LEU A 49 0.12 -0.33 4.73
N PHE A 50 0.73 -1.17 5.58
CA PHE A 50 2.00 -0.85 6.21
C PHE A 50 3.09 -0.59 5.17
N GLU A 51 3.15 -1.41 4.12
CA GLU A 51 4.09 -1.26 3.01
C GLU A 51 3.90 0.09 2.32
N LEU A 52 2.66 0.48 2.00
CA LEU A 52 2.39 1.78 1.37
C LEU A 52 2.81 2.97 2.22
N ASP A 53 2.67 2.87 3.55
CA ASP A 53 2.91 4.00 4.46
C ASP A 53 4.34 4.05 5.02
N HIS A 54 5.04 2.92 5.11
CA HIS A 54 6.31 2.79 5.83
C HIS A 54 7.46 2.23 5.00
N SER A 55 7.24 1.92 3.71
CA SER A 55 8.30 1.35 2.87
C SER A 55 9.27 2.37 2.28
N TYR A 56 9.10 3.66 2.58
CA TYR A 56 9.97 4.69 2.05
C TYR A 56 10.25 5.82 3.04
N GLU A 57 11.31 6.56 2.73
CA GLU A 57 11.64 7.82 3.37
C GLU A 57 12.16 8.84 2.35
N ILE A 58 12.04 10.12 2.66
CA ILE A 58 12.58 11.21 1.85
C ILE A 58 13.83 11.72 2.56
N VAL A 59 14.98 11.61 1.89
CA VAL A 59 16.26 12.04 2.46
C VAL A 59 16.94 13.08 1.57
N PRO A 60 17.74 13.99 2.16
CA PRO A 60 18.64 14.82 1.38
C PRO A 60 19.64 13.97 0.61
N LYS A 61 19.86 14.25 -0.68
CA LYS A 61 20.85 13.57 -1.51
C LYS A 61 22.26 13.61 -0.89
N LYS A 62 22.57 14.67 -0.15
CA LYS A 62 23.83 14.85 0.57
C LYS A 62 24.02 13.89 1.76
N SER A 63 22.96 13.32 2.33
CA SER A 63 23.06 12.35 3.43
C SER A 63 23.35 10.93 2.95
N LEU A 64 23.22 10.67 1.65
CA LEU A 64 23.54 9.38 1.05
C LEU A 64 25.07 9.20 0.90
N SER A 65 25.55 7.97 0.97
CA SER A 65 26.94 7.64 0.62
C SER A 65 27.21 7.84 -0.87
N LYS A 66 28.49 7.80 -1.29
CA LYS A 66 28.84 7.89 -2.72
C LYS A 66 28.25 6.72 -3.51
N GLU A 67 28.29 5.53 -2.93
CA GLU A 67 27.78 4.28 -3.50
C GLU A 67 26.26 4.36 -3.67
N GLN A 68 25.55 4.81 -2.64
CA GLN A 68 24.09 5.00 -2.69
C GLN A 68 23.67 6.03 -3.74
N ARG A 69 24.43 7.13 -3.88
CA ARG A 69 24.16 8.13 -4.93
C ARG A 69 24.32 7.57 -6.34
N ASN A 70 25.19 6.58 -6.55
CA ASN A 70 25.37 5.93 -7.84
C ASN A 70 24.21 4.99 -8.20
N LEU A 71 23.43 4.56 -7.21
CA LEU A 71 22.26 3.70 -7.38
C LEU A 71 20.95 4.48 -7.60
N ILE A 72 21.01 5.82 -7.62
CA ILE A 72 19.83 6.65 -7.86
C ILE A 72 19.32 6.41 -9.28
N LYS A 73 18.11 5.85 -9.35
CA LYS A 73 17.34 5.66 -10.57
C LYS A 73 16.92 7.01 -11.13
N LYS A 74 17.11 7.17 -12.43
CA LYS A 74 16.76 8.38 -13.21
C LYS A 74 15.70 8.10 -14.27
N ASP A 75 15.31 6.84 -14.42
CA ASP A 75 14.29 6.33 -15.32
C ASP A 75 12.88 6.40 -14.72
N VAL A 76 12.77 6.66 -13.42
CA VAL A 76 11.50 6.92 -12.73
C VAL A 76 11.28 8.42 -12.64
N TYR A 77 10.20 8.90 -13.26
CA TYR A 77 9.82 10.31 -13.27
C TYR A 77 8.58 10.51 -12.40
N LEU A 78 8.69 11.39 -11.40
CA LEU A 78 7.56 11.82 -10.57
C LEU A 78 6.91 13.05 -11.21
N THR A 79 5.59 13.03 -11.33
CA THR A 79 4.83 14.22 -11.70
C THR A 79 4.74 15.19 -10.53
N ASP A 80 4.39 16.45 -10.77
CA ASP A 80 4.16 17.43 -9.69
C ASP A 80 3.09 16.94 -8.70
N ALA A 81 2.06 16.23 -9.20
CA ALA A 81 1.03 15.63 -8.36
C ALA A 81 1.58 14.52 -7.46
N ASP A 82 2.48 13.68 -7.97
CA ASP A 82 3.14 12.65 -7.16
C ASP A 82 3.97 13.28 -6.04
N ILE A 83 4.74 14.33 -6.38
CA ILE A 83 5.59 15.06 -5.45
C ILE A 83 4.75 15.73 -4.34
N LEU A 84 3.61 16.31 -4.70
CA LEU A 84 2.68 16.91 -3.74
C LEU A 84 2.07 15.89 -2.77
N ASN A 85 1.90 14.64 -3.22
CA ASN A 85 1.34 13.58 -2.40
C ASN A 85 2.39 12.85 -1.54
N LEU A 86 3.69 13.01 -1.79
CA LEU A 86 4.75 12.33 -1.03
C LEU A 86 4.60 12.52 0.49
N GLY A 87 4.63 11.42 1.24
CA GLY A 87 4.47 11.43 2.69
C GLY A 87 3.02 11.60 3.18
N THR A 88 2.04 11.64 2.28
CA THR A 88 0.61 11.66 2.61
C THR A 88 -0.03 10.29 2.39
N SER A 89 -1.25 10.11 2.91
CA SER A 89 -2.07 8.91 2.65
C SER A 89 -2.51 8.74 1.20
N ASN A 90 -2.24 9.72 0.32
CA ASN A 90 -2.57 9.64 -1.10
C ASN A 90 -1.41 9.14 -1.96
N PHE A 91 -0.19 9.05 -1.41
CA PHE A 91 0.95 8.53 -2.16
C PHE A 91 0.83 7.03 -2.37
N ASN A 92 1.02 6.60 -3.62
CA ASN A 92 0.96 5.22 -4.03
C ASN A 92 2.08 4.90 -5.01
N PHE A 93 3.24 4.48 -4.51
CA PHE A 93 4.40 4.21 -5.36
C PHE A 93 4.20 3.02 -6.33
N TYR A 94 3.20 2.16 -6.11
CA TYR A 94 2.86 1.12 -7.08
C TYR A 94 2.35 1.71 -8.40
N ASP A 95 1.67 2.87 -8.37
CA ASP A 95 1.22 3.56 -9.57
C ASP A 95 2.39 4.07 -10.43
N LEU A 96 3.55 4.24 -9.81
CA LEU A 96 4.81 4.62 -10.46
C LEU A 96 5.56 3.40 -11.02
N GLY A 97 4.97 2.20 -10.95
CA GLY A 97 5.61 0.95 -11.36
C GLY A 97 6.74 0.49 -10.42
N ILE A 98 6.87 1.11 -9.24
CA ILE A 98 7.91 0.76 -8.28
C ILE A 98 7.50 -0.50 -7.54
N LYS A 99 8.35 -1.52 -7.65
CA LYS A 99 8.24 -2.76 -6.87
C LYS A 99 9.43 -2.83 -5.93
N LEU A 100 9.14 -2.98 -4.63
CA LEU A 100 10.18 -3.11 -3.60
C LEU A 100 11.10 -4.28 -3.93
N SER A 101 12.40 -4.05 -3.76
CA SER A 101 13.42 -5.07 -4.00
C SER A 101 13.46 -6.08 -2.85
N LYS A 102 13.80 -7.32 -3.19
CA LYS A 102 13.93 -8.43 -2.23
C LYS A 102 15.19 -8.34 -1.38
N SER A 103 16.20 -7.57 -1.79
CA SER A 103 17.54 -7.63 -1.20
C SER A 103 18.13 -6.27 -0.85
N GLU A 104 17.76 -5.19 -1.54
CA GLU A 104 18.45 -3.90 -1.43
C GLU A 104 17.48 -2.74 -1.44
N ARG A 105 17.90 -1.62 -0.86
CA ARG A 105 17.15 -0.37 -0.93
C ARG A 105 17.19 0.18 -2.36
N GLN A 106 16.12 0.84 -2.77
CA GLN A 106 16.04 1.50 -4.07
C GLN A 106 15.99 3.01 -3.87
N TYR A 107 16.60 3.75 -4.79
CA TYR A 107 16.78 5.19 -4.68
C TYR A 107 16.18 5.85 -5.91
N VAL A 108 15.19 6.74 -5.72
CA VAL A 108 14.51 7.46 -6.80
C VAL A 108 14.72 8.95 -6.62
N GLN A 109 15.23 9.62 -7.65
CA GLN A 109 15.43 11.06 -7.58
C GLN A 109 14.09 11.80 -7.59
N ILE A 110 13.86 12.67 -6.61
CA ILE A 110 12.68 13.56 -6.61
C ILE A 110 13.05 14.87 -7.31
N ASP A 111 14.16 15.48 -6.87
CA ASP A 111 14.69 16.72 -7.44
C ASP A 111 16.22 16.76 -7.27
N LYS A 112 16.85 17.94 -7.41
CA LYS A 112 18.31 18.09 -7.29
C LYS A 112 18.83 17.72 -5.89
N GLU A 113 18.04 17.94 -4.85
CA GLU A 113 18.43 17.87 -3.45
C GLU A 113 17.80 16.70 -2.68
N ARG A 114 16.69 16.14 -3.16
CA ARG A 114 15.92 15.11 -2.44
C ARG A 114 15.86 13.79 -3.19
N VAL A 115 15.92 12.70 -2.43
CA VAL A 115 15.82 11.32 -2.92
C VAL A 115 14.79 10.58 -2.11
N LEU A 116 13.92 9.84 -2.80
CA LEU A 116 13.01 8.87 -2.22
C LEU A 116 13.75 7.54 -2.07
N VAL A 117 13.89 7.06 -0.83
CA VAL A 117 14.56 5.80 -0.52
C VAL A 117 13.50 4.79 -0.18
N PHE A 118 13.39 3.73 -0.98
CA PHE A 118 12.56 2.58 -0.68
C PHE A 118 13.37 1.52 0.05
N TYR A 119 12.87 1.06 1.17
CA TYR A 119 13.48 -0.02 1.94
C TYR A 119 13.33 -1.38 1.21
N ALA A 120 14.23 -2.31 1.50
CA ALA A 120 14.10 -3.68 1.00
C ALA A 120 12.96 -4.42 1.72
N ILE A 121 12.34 -5.40 1.06
CA ILE A 121 11.27 -6.23 1.64
C ILE A 121 11.63 -6.83 3.01
N PRO A 122 12.87 -7.33 3.26
CA PRO A 122 13.24 -7.83 4.59
C PRO A 122 13.18 -6.77 5.69
N GLU A 123 13.55 -5.53 5.38
CA GLU A 123 13.50 -4.42 6.34
C GLU A 123 12.04 -4.09 6.71
N ILE A 124 11.16 -4.05 5.70
CA ILE A 124 9.74 -3.76 5.90
C ILE A 124 9.02 -4.88 6.59
N THR A 125 9.36 -6.13 6.27
CA THR A 125 8.81 -7.30 6.95
C THR A 125 9.19 -7.30 8.42
N LYS A 126 10.45 -7.01 8.74
CA LYS A 126 10.90 -6.89 10.12
C LYS A 126 10.16 -5.76 10.85
N ALA A 127 10.04 -4.58 10.25
CA ALA A 127 9.33 -3.46 10.85
C ALA A 127 7.84 -3.77 11.07
N PHE A 128 7.19 -4.44 10.12
CA PHE A 128 5.80 -4.85 10.24
C PHE A 128 5.60 -5.83 11.39
N THR A 129 6.49 -6.81 11.58
CA THR A 129 6.31 -7.83 12.64
C THR A 129 6.24 -7.26 14.05
N THR A 130 6.84 -6.08 14.28
CA THR A 130 6.80 -5.36 15.56
C THR A 130 5.78 -4.22 15.59
N SER A 131 5.03 -4.02 14.51
CA SER A 131 4.00 -2.97 14.42
C SER A 131 2.68 -3.40 15.07
N SER A 132 1.87 -2.43 15.51
CA SER A 132 0.50 -2.69 15.98
C SER A 132 -0.45 -3.16 14.87
N LEU A 133 -0.05 -3.04 13.60
CA LEU A 133 -0.80 -3.52 12.44
C LEU A 133 -0.61 -5.02 12.19
N ASN A 134 0.42 -5.64 12.77
CA ASN A 134 0.58 -7.08 12.75
C ASN A 134 -0.40 -7.70 13.76
N THR A 135 -1.36 -8.47 13.24
CA THR A 135 -2.44 -9.09 14.03
C THR A 135 -2.29 -10.61 14.11
N LYS A 136 -1.11 -11.15 13.79
CA LYS A 136 -0.78 -12.56 13.98
C LYS A 136 -0.50 -12.88 15.43
#